data_AF-A0A521SKD5-F1
#
_entry.id   AF-A0A521SKD5-F1
#
_cell.length_a   1.000
_cell.length_b   1.000
_cell.length_c   1.000
_cell.angle_alpha   90.00
_cell.angle_beta   90.00
_cell.angle_gamma   90.00
#
_symmetry.space_group_name_H-M   'P 1'
#
loop_
_entity.id
_entity.type
_entity.pdbx_description
1 polymer ?
#
loop_
_entity_poly.entity_id
_entity_poly.type
_entity_poly.pdbx_seq_one_letter_code
_entity_poly.pdbx_strand_id
1 'polypeptide(L)'
;MKKICRLASLAMFIMLLTSAGASGQPLKKIRIGYPSTSFRQSNVWVAKEVGLFKKYGLEVEPIFLRGGQVATMALAAGDPPIVNIGTVVQADLTGYNLVLITAV
;
A
#
# COMPACT_ATOMS: atom_id res chain seq x y z
N MET A 1 -47.87 2.45 -30.35
CA MET A 1 -46.71 3.38 -30.47
C MET A 1 -46.38 4.08 -29.15
N LYS A 2 -47.31 4.81 -28.50
CA LYS A 2 -47.04 5.54 -27.23
C LYS A 2 -46.55 4.67 -26.06
N LYS A 3 -47.04 3.42 -25.95
CA LYS A 3 -46.60 2.47 -24.91
C LYS A 3 -45.17 1.98 -25.10
N ILE A 4 -44.70 1.87 -26.35
CA ILE A 4 -43.35 1.43 -26.70
C ILE A 4 -42.32 2.53 -26.38
N CYS A 5 -42.63 3.80 -26.68
CA CYS A 5 -41.80 4.92 -26.24
C CYS A 5 -41.71 5.05 -24.72
N ARG A 6 -42.82 4.81 -23.99
CA ARG A 6 -42.80 4.83 -22.52
C ARG A 6 -41.94 3.71 -21.93
N LEU A 7 -41.99 2.52 -22.53
CA LEU A 7 -41.17 1.38 -22.09
C LEU A 7 -39.68 1.61 -22.37
N ALA A 8 -39.35 2.17 -23.54
CA ALA A 8 -37.98 2.53 -23.89
C ALA A 8 -37.40 3.61 -22.97
N SER A 9 -38.21 4.63 -22.64
CA SER A 9 -37.80 5.71 -21.74
C SER A 9 -37.58 5.21 -20.30
N LEU A 10 -38.37 4.24 -19.85
CA LEU A 10 -38.22 3.63 -18.53
C LEU A 10 -36.96 2.75 -18.45
N ALA A 11 -36.70 1.95 -19.49
CA ALA A 11 -35.49 1.13 -19.58
C ALA A 11 -34.21 1.98 -19.60
N MET A 12 -34.23 3.11 -20.34
CA MET A 12 -33.12 4.05 -20.38
C MET A 12 -32.88 4.71 -19.02
N PHE A 13 -33.94 5.06 -18.30
CA PHE A 13 -33.85 5.62 -16.95
C PHE A 13 -33.24 4.62 -15.95
N ILE A 14 -33.67 3.35 -16.00
CA ILE A 14 -33.12 2.27 -15.16
C ILE A 14 -31.63 2.06 -15.44
N MET A 15 -31.22 2.12 -16.72
CA MET A 15 -29.82 1.94 -17.11
C MET A 15 -28.92 3.07 -16.57
N LEU A 16 -29.41 4.32 -16.56
CA LEU A 16 -28.72 5.46 -15.94
C LEU A 16 -28.67 5.36 -14.40
N LEU A 17 -29.67 4.75 -13.76
CA LEU A 17 -29.65 4.52 -12.31
C LEU A 17 -28.64 3.43 -11.91
N THR A 18 -28.43 2.42 -12.75
CA THR A 18 -27.45 1.35 -12.50
C THR A 18 -26.01 1.72 -12.83
N SER A 19 -25.76 2.87 -13.47
CA SER A 19 -24.40 3.38 -13.72
C SER A 19 -23.82 4.15 -12.53
N ALA A 20 -24.42 4.04 -11.33
CA ALA A 20 -23.81 4.50 -10.09
C ALA A 20 -22.46 3.77 -9.95
N GLY A 21 -21.39 4.51 -10.23
CA GLY A 21 -20.07 3.98 -10.49
C GLY A 21 -19.61 2.98 -9.43
N ALA A 22 -19.05 1.87 -9.89
CA ALA A 22 -18.24 1.01 -9.05
C ALA A 22 -17.09 1.86 -8.49
N SER A 23 -17.29 2.46 -7.32
CA SER A 23 -16.25 3.16 -6.59
C SER A 23 -15.28 2.07 -6.13
N GLY A 24 -14.16 1.94 -6.83
CA GLY A 24 -13.08 1.05 -6.41
C GLY A 24 -12.69 1.39 -4.97
N GLN A 25 -12.42 0.38 -4.15
CA GLN A 25 -12.05 0.64 -2.75
C GLN A 25 -10.88 1.63 -2.70
N PRO A 26 -10.97 2.68 -1.85
CA PRO A 26 -9.89 3.63 -1.74
C PRO A 26 -8.62 2.89 -1.31
N LEU A 27 -7.50 3.19 -1.99
CA LEU A 27 -6.24 2.55 -1.67
C LEU A 27 -5.80 2.96 -0.26
N LYS A 28 -5.42 1.99 0.55
CA LYS A 28 -4.82 2.23 1.86
C LYS A 28 -3.36 2.64 1.66
N LYS A 29 -3.02 3.87 2.03
CA LYS A 29 -1.66 4.38 2.01
C LYS A 29 -0.80 3.69 3.06
N ILE A 30 0.39 3.25 2.68
CA ILE A 30 1.37 2.66 3.60
C ILE A 30 2.79 3.11 3.21
N ARG A 31 3.55 3.56 4.20
CA ARG A 31 4.96 3.94 4.04
C ARG A 31 5.84 2.77 4.44
N ILE A 32 6.85 2.47 3.62
CA ILE A 32 7.80 1.37 3.85
C ILE A 32 9.22 1.92 3.80
N GLY A 33 9.93 1.88 4.92
CA GLY A 33 11.30 2.35 5.02
C GLY A 33 12.33 1.35 4.50
N TYR A 34 13.44 1.86 3.96
CA TYR A 34 14.58 1.04 3.55
C TYR A 34 15.92 1.76 3.78
N PRO A 35 16.98 1.04 4.22
CA PRO A 35 18.20 1.65 4.73
C PRO A 35 19.25 2.04 3.67
N SER A 36 19.17 1.47 2.46
CA SER A 36 20.20 1.58 1.42
C SER A 36 19.62 1.42 0.02
N THR A 37 20.22 2.05 -0.99
CA THR A 37 19.93 1.76 -2.40
C THR A 37 20.73 0.54 -2.83
N SER A 38 20.20 -0.66 -2.59
CA SER A 38 20.83 -1.93 -2.97
C SER A 38 19.81 -2.92 -3.51
N PHE A 39 20.29 -3.95 -4.21
CA PHE A 39 19.45 -5.00 -4.79
C PHE A 39 18.55 -5.67 -3.74
N ARG A 40 19.01 -5.81 -2.49
CA ARG A 40 18.22 -6.37 -1.38
C ARG A 40 16.95 -5.57 -1.08
N GLN A 41 16.91 -4.28 -1.40
CA GLN A 41 15.74 -3.42 -1.21
C GLN A 41 14.81 -3.36 -2.43
N SER A 42 15.16 -4.03 -3.54
CA SER A 42 14.44 -3.93 -4.81
C SER A 42 13.02 -4.51 -4.76
N ASN A 43 12.76 -5.46 -3.88
CA ASN A 43 11.47 -6.13 -3.73
C ASN A 43 10.29 -5.16 -3.55
N VAL A 44 10.45 -4.12 -2.74
CA VAL A 44 9.40 -3.09 -2.52
C VAL A 44 9.18 -2.26 -3.78
N TRP A 45 10.25 -1.93 -4.50
CA TRP A 45 10.19 -1.14 -5.73
C TRP A 45 9.53 -1.92 -6.87
N VAL A 46 10.00 -3.14 -7.13
CA VAL A 46 9.45 -4.02 -8.16
C VAL A 46 7.97 -4.29 -7.91
N ALA A 47 7.58 -4.63 -6.67
CA ALA A 47 6.18 -4.88 -6.32
C ALA A 47 5.30 -3.62 -6.52
N LYS A 48 5.83 -2.42 -6.31
CA LYS A 48 5.15 -1.16 -6.60
C LYS A 48 5.01 -0.91 -8.09
N GLU A 49 6.10 -1.07 -8.85
CA GLU A 49 6.16 -0.79 -10.29
C GLU A 49 5.26 -1.73 -11.10
N VAL A 50 5.23 -3.02 -10.77
CA VAL A 50 4.35 -4.00 -11.43
C VAL A 50 2.90 -3.95 -10.93
N GLY A 51 2.58 -3.01 -10.03
CA GLY A 51 1.22 -2.79 -9.53
C GLY A 51 0.71 -3.86 -8.57
N LEU A 52 1.58 -4.68 -7.98
CA LEU A 52 1.18 -5.76 -7.05
C LEU A 52 0.50 -5.19 -5.80
N PHE A 53 1.02 -4.10 -5.23
CA PHE A 53 0.38 -3.44 -4.09
C PHE A 53 -1.00 -2.87 -4.45
N LYS A 54 -1.12 -2.24 -5.61
CA LYS A 54 -2.40 -1.70 -6.10
C LYS A 54 -3.45 -2.79 -6.28
N LYS A 55 -3.04 -3.97 -6.78
CA LYS A 55 -3.92 -5.15 -6.91
C LYS A 55 -4.55 -5.57 -5.57
N TYR A 56 -3.84 -5.35 -4.45
CA TYR A 56 -4.32 -5.64 -3.10
C TYR A 56 -4.84 -4.41 -2.35
N GLY A 57 -5.19 -3.33 -3.05
CA GLY A 57 -5.78 -2.15 -2.43
C GLY A 57 -4.80 -1.29 -1.62
N LEU A 58 -3.49 -1.40 -1.88
CA LEU A 58 -2.44 -0.65 -1.18
C LEU A 58 -1.79 0.39 -2.08
N GLU A 59 -1.59 1.59 -1.54
CA GLU A 59 -0.74 2.62 -2.12
C GLU A 59 0.56 2.71 -1.32
N VAL A 60 1.64 2.12 -1.85
CA VAL A 60 2.93 2.05 -1.16
C VAL A 60 3.83 3.23 -1.50
N GLU A 61 4.37 3.85 -0.46
CA GLU A 61 5.40 4.88 -0.54
C GLU A 61 6.71 4.37 0.09
N PRO A 62 7.73 4.02 -0.74
CA PRO A 62 9.05 3.69 -0.24
C PRO A 62 9.76 4.93 0.33
N ILE A 63 10.21 4.85 1.58
CA ILE A 63 10.92 5.94 2.28
C ILE A 63 12.39 5.57 2.43
N PHE A 64 13.27 6.38 1.85
CA PHE A 64 14.70 6.18 2.02
C PHE A 64 15.15 6.68 3.40
N LEU A 65 15.74 5.80 4.19
CA LEU A 65 16.28 6.09 5.51
C LEU A 65 17.78 5.81 5.44
N ARG A 66 18.62 6.83 5.46
CA ARG A 66 20.06 6.63 5.20
C ARG A 66 20.73 5.88 6.37
N GLY A 67 20.99 4.59 6.17
CA GLY A 67 21.67 3.71 7.14
C GLY A 67 20.73 2.97 8.08
N GLY A 68 21.18 1.82 8.59
CA GLY A 68 20.39 0.93 9.43
C GLY A 68 19.99 1.53 10.78
N GLN A 69 20.85 2.35 11.38
CA GLN A 69 20.54 3.01 12.65
C GLN A 69 19.41 4.02 12.50
N VAL A 70 19.48 4.90 11.49
CA VAL A 70 18.40 5.86 11.18
C VAL A 70 17.09 5.11 10.87
N ALA A 71 17.18 4.02 10.11
CA ALA A 71 16.02 3.20 9.78
C ALA A 71 15.39 2.53 11.01
N THR A 72 16.20 2.03 11.94
CA THR A 72 15.75 1.44 13.20
C THR A 72 15.10 2.49 14.10
N MET A 73 15.70 3.68 14.22
CA MET A 73 15.12 4.79 15.00
C MET A 73 13.78 5.27 14.43
N ALA A 74 13.66 5.34 13.10
CA ALA A 74 12.41 5.72 12.44
C ALA A 74 11.31 4.66 12.65
N LEU A 75 11.66 3.36 12.55
CA LEU A 75 10.73 2.28 12.87
C LEU A 75 10.27 2.34 14.33
N ALA A 76 11.20 2.57 15.25
CA ALA A 76 10.91 2.72 16.68
C ALA A 76 10.02 3.95 16.97
N ALA A 77 10.16 5.02 16.21
CA ALA A 77 9.28 6.19 16.28
C ALA A 77 7.87 5.92 15.73
N GLY A 78 7.66 4.78 15.05
CA GLY A 78 6.38 4.37 14.46
C GLY A 78 6.13 4.92 13.06
N ASP A 79 7.08 5.68 12.50
CA ASP A 79 6.96 6.28 11.18
C ASP A 79 8.27 6.19 10.38
N PRO A 80 8.37 5.33 9.35
CA PRO A 80 7.29 4.50 8.80
C PRO A 80 6.98 3.26 9.66
N PRO A 81 5.74 2.71 9.57
CA PRO A 81 5.32 1.56 10.37
C PRO A 81 5.97 0.23 9.97
N ILE A 82 6.61 0.17 8.80
CA ILE A 82 7.31 -1.00 8.29
C ILE A 82 8.66 -0.54 7.76
N VAL A 83 9.73 -1.24 8.11
CA VAL A 83 11.07 -1.00 7.59
C VAL A 83 11.73 -2.34 7.26
N ASN A 84 12.36 -2.44 6.09
CA ASN A 84 13.18 -3.60 5.74
C ASN A 84 14.60 -3.41 6.34
N ILE A 85 14.84 -4.02 7.50
CA ILE A 85 16.12 -3.97 8.24
C ILE A 85 16.47 -5.36 8.81
N GLY A 86 17.76 -5.61 9.00
CA GLY A 86 18.27 -6.83 9.66
C GLY A 86 18.57 -6.67 11.15
N THR A 87 18.37 -5.47 11.72
CA THR A 87 18.82 -5.10 13.07
C THR A 87 17.73 -5.24 14.15
N VAL A 88 16.67 -6.00 13.90
CA VAL A 88 15.52 -6.14 14.83
C VAL A 88 15.96 -6.66 16.20
N VAL A 89 16.75 -7.74 16.24
CA VAL A 89 17.26 -8.32 17.50
C VAL A 89 18.09 -7.30 18.28
N GLN A 90 18.96 -6.56 17.61
CA GLN A 90 19.78 -5.52 18.25
C GLN A 90 18.91 -4.39 18.82
N ALA A 91 17.86 -4.00 18.09
CA ALA A 91 16.94 -2.96 18.53
C ALA A 91 16.17 -3.39 19.80
N ASP A 92 15.74 -4.64 19.86
CA ASP A 92 15.06 -5.20 21.04
C ASP A 92 15.97 -5.23 22.26
N LEU A 93 17.25 -5.59 22.09
CA LEU A 93 18.26 -5.52 23.15
C LEU A 93 18.49 -4.09 23.67
N THR A 94 18.22 -3.07 22.86
CA THR A 94 18.31 -1.65 23.26
C THR A 94 17.01 -1.09 23.87
N GLY A 95 16.00 -1.93 24.08
CA GLY A 95 14.74 -1.56 24.74
C GLY A 95 13.61 -1.15 23.79
N TYR A 96 13.78 -1.34 22.48
CA TYR A 96 12.66 -1.25 21.54
C TYR A 96 11.83 -2.54 21.56
N ASN A 97 10.60 -2.46 21.06
CA ASN A 97 9.73 -3.62 20.88
C ASN A 97 9.39 -3.73 19.39
N LEU A 98 10.32 -4.28 18.61
CA LEU A 98 10.19 -4.41 17.16
C LEU A 98 9.94 -5.89 16.82
N VAL A 99 9.15 -6.14 15.78
CA VAL A 99 8.78 -7.50 15.38
C VAL A 99 9.22 -7.77 13.96
N LEU A 100 9.93 -8.89 13.76
CA LEU A 100 10.26 -9.40 12.44
C LEU A 100 9.06 -10.16 11.85
N ILE A 101 8.46 -9.62 10.78
CA ILE A 101 7.28 -10.22 10.12
C ILE A 101 7.67 -11.11 8.94
N THR A 102 8.80 -10.82 8.29
CA THR A 102 9.32 -11.56 7.14
C THR A 102 10.82 -11.36 7.00
N ALA A 103 11.49 -12.31 6.35
CA ALA A 103 12.90 -12.25 5.98
C ALA A 103 13.03 -12.48 4.47
N VAL A 104 14.05 -11.87 3.86
CA VAL A 104 14.35 -11.95 2.42
C VAL A 104 15.80 -12.36 2.25
#